data_AF-A0A0N0DLM3-F1
#
_entry.id   AF-A0A0N0DLM3-F1
#
_cell.length_a   1.000
_cell.length_b   1.000
_cell.length_c   1.000
_cell.angle_alpha   90.00
_cell.angle_beta   90.00
_cell.angle_gamma   90.00
#
_symmetry.space_group_name_H-M   'P 1'
#
loop_
_entity.id
_entity.type
_entity.pdbx_description
1 polymer ?
#
loop_
_entity_poly.entity_id
_entity_poly.type
_entity_poly.pdbx_seq_one_letter_code
_entity_poly.pdbx_strand_id
1 'polypeptide(L)' 'MKQFIIDSLKDEVDTITISFTNGDKITFFQIYETYSDQENIIDLVELKTDYRHLVNIEQIAHIRLNV' A
#
# COMPACT_ATOMS: atom_id res chain seq x y z
N MET A 1 -10.22 3.96 0.03
CA MET A 1 -8.98 3.31 0.48
C MET A 1 -7.79 3.64 -0.42
N LYS A 2 -7.88 3.50 -1.76
CA LYS A 2 -6.80 3.88 -2.70
C LYS A 2 -6.24 5.28 -2.46
N GLN A 3 -7.11 6.28 -2.43
CA GLN A 3 -6.70 7.67 -2.23
C GLN A 3 -5.98 7.88 -0.90
N PHE A 4 -6.40 7.19 0.17
CA PHE A 4 -5.73 7.25 1.47
C PHE A 4 -4.30 6.70 1.41
N ILE A 5 -4.07 5.60 0.68
CA ILE A 5 -2.72 5.05 0.45
C ILE A 5 -1.87 6.06 -0.32
N ILE A 6 -2.43 6.65 -1.40
CA ILE A 6 -1.77 7.68 -2.19
C ILE A 6 -1.38 8.88 -1.33
N ASP A 7 -2.29 9.38 -0.52
CA ASP A 7 -2.03 10.55 0.32
C ASP A 7 -1.03 10.25 1.44
N SER A 8 -1.04 9.04 1.99
CA SER A 8 -0.15 8.61 3.09
C SER A 8 1.28 8.30 2.65
N LEU A 9 1.52 8.06 1.36
CA LEU A 9 2.84 7.71 0.81
C LEU A 9 3.36 8.80 -0.14
N LYS A 10 2.85 10.04 0.01
CA LYS A 10 3.35 11.21 -0.74
C LYS A 10 4.71 11.68 -0.23
N ASP A 11 4.94 11.58 1.07
CA ASP A 11 6.19 12.00 1.70
C ASP A 11 7.14 10.79 1.80
N GLU A 12 8.40 10.96 1.40
CA GLU A 12 9.39 9.86 1.31
C GLU A 12 9.75 9.19 2.64
N VAL A 13 9.37 9.81 3.75
CA VAL A 13 9.62 9.29 5.11
C VAL A 13 8.45 8.49 5.67
N ASP A 14 7.27 8.62 5.06
CA ASP A 14 6.06 8.01 5.59
C ASP A 14 5.98 6.54 5.18
N THR A 15 5.46 5.73 6.10
CA THR A 15 5.18 4.31 5.81
C THR A 15 3.80 3.94 6.30
N ILE A 16 3.18 3.00 5.59
CA ILE A 16 1.89 2.43 5.99
C ILE A 16 2.05 0.94 6.24
N THR A 17 1.39 0.43 7.27
CA THR A 17 1.20 -1.00 7.45
C THR A 17 -0.19 -1.37 6.97
N ILE A 18 -0.28 -2.25 5.98
CA ILE A 18 -1.55 -2.79 5.48
C ILE A 18 -1.74 -4.18 6.09
N SER A 19 -2.89 -4.38 6.75
CA SER A 19 -3.35 -5.70 7.14
C SER A 19 -4.37 -6.21 6.13
N PHE A 20 -4.15 -7.41 5.61
CA PHE A 20 -5.00 -8.04 4.61
C PHE A 20 -6.07 -8.94 5.27
N THR A 21 -7.12 -9.26 4.52
CA THR A 21 -8.22 -10.15 4.93
C THR A 21 -7.77 -11.57 5.25
N ASN A 22 -6.65 -12.02 4.66
CA ASN A 22 -6.04 -13.31 4.94
C ASN A 22 -5.21 -13.33 6.26
N GLY A 23 -5.06 -12.18 6.93
CA GLY A 23 -4.32 -12.04 8.18
C GLY A 23 -2.87 -11.56 8.00
N ASP A 24 -2.35 -11.49 6.77
CA ASP A 24 -1.02 -10.99 6.50
C ASP A 24 -0.90 -9.49 6.79
N LYS A 25 0.31 -9.05 7.13
CA LYS A 25 0.62 -7.65 7.41
C LYS A 25 1.93 -7.28 6.75
N ILE A 26 1.91 -6.24 5.93
CA ILE A 26 3.09 -5.77 5.19
C ILE A 26 3.20 -4.27 5.35
N THR A 27 4.43 -3.78 5.53
CA THR A 27 4.73 -2.36 5.63
C THR A 27 5.28 -1.86 4.28
N PHE A 28 4.69 -0.80 3.77
CA PHE A 28 5.04 -0.18 2.50
C PHE A 28 5.54 1.24 2.72
N PHE A 29 6.47 1.68 1.87
CA PHE A 29 7.06 3.03 1.95
C PHE A 29 6.90 3.83 0.65
N GLN A 30 6.47 3.19 -0.43
CA GLN A 30 6.39 3.84 -1.73
C GLN A 30 5.29 3.21 -2.59
N ILE A 31 4.68 4.05 -3.43
CA ILE A 31 3.83 3.63 -4.56
C ILE A 31 4.71 3.56 -5.80
N TYR A 32 4.76 2.39 -6.42
CA TYR A 32 5.48 2.20 -7.68
C TYR A 32 4.63 2.69 -8.85
N GLU A 33 3.37 2.25 -8.92
CA GLU A 33 2.47 2.59 -10.01
C GLU A 33 1.00 2.57 -9.58
N THR A 34 0.20 3.44 -10.21
CA THR A 34 -1.26 3.43 -10.12
C THR A 34 -1.85 3.23 -11.50
N TYR A 35 -2.78 2.28 -11.62
CA TYR A 35 -3.46 1.97 -12.88
C TYR A 35 -4.77 2.75 -12.97
N SER A 36 -4.96 3.51 -14.04
CA SER A 36 -6.16 4.34 -14.28
C SER A 36 -7.36 3.52 -14.75
N ASP A 37 -7.11 2.39 -15.38
CA ASP A 37 -8.07 1.40 -15.86
C ASP A 37 -8.42 0.35 -14.80
N GLN A 38 -7.66 0.28 -13.69
CA GLN A 38 -7.91 -0.63 -12.57
C GLN A 38 -8.01 0.13 -11.25
N GLU A 39 -9.21 0.58 -10.92
CA GLU A 39 -9.47 1.39 -9.72
C GLU A 39 -9.10 0.68 -8.41
N ASN A 40 -9.21 -0.65 -8.35
CA ASN A 40 -8.94 -1.43 -7.14
C ASN A 40 -7.52 -1.98 -7.02
N ILE A 41 -6.63 -1.67 -7.98
CA ILE A 41 -5.25 -2.17 -7.98
C ILE A 41 -4.26 -1.02 -7.77
N ILE A 42 -3.20 -1.29 -7.01
CA ILE A 42 -2.05 -0.40 -6.80
C ILE A 42 -0.77 -1.23 -6.62
N ASP A 43 0.35 -0.77 -7.17
CA ASP A 43 1.65 -1.42 -6.99
C ASP A 43 2.43 -0.70 -5.86
N LEU A 44 2.81 -1.45 -4.83
CA LEU A 44 3.46 -0.94 -3.62
C LEU A 44 4.81 -1.61 -3.37
N VAL A 45 5.77 -0.85 -2.87
CA VAL A 45 7.11 -1.34 -2.52
C VAL A 45 7.20 -1.60 -1.01
N GLU A 46 7.60 -2.81 -0.65
CA GLU A 46 7.72 -3.23 0.74
C GLU A 46 8.99 -2.65 1.39
N LEU A 47 8.83 -2.10 2.61
CA LEU A 47 9.87 -1.43 3.36
C LEU A 47 11.09 -2.34 3.60
N LYS A 48 12.29 -1.81 3.32
CA LYS A 48 13.60 -2.51 3.47
C LYS A 48 13.77 -3.74 2.57
N THR A 49 12.98 -3.85 1.51
CA THR A 49 13.10 -4.91 0.51
C THR A 49 12.99 -4.33 -0.89
N ASP A 50 13.35 -5.12 -1.89
CA ASP A 50 13.08 -4.81 -3.30
C ASP A 50 11.78 -5.48 -3.82
N TYR A 51 10.94 -5.99 -2.90
CA TYR A 51 9.71 -6.65 -3.27
C TYR A 51 8.63 -5.62 -3.64
N ARG A 52 8.01 -5.88 -4.79
CA ARG A 52 6.86 -5.16 -5.30
C ARG A 52 5.62 -6.03 -5.18
N HIS A 53 4.54 -5.41 -4.72
CA HIS A 53 3.29 -6.09 -4.42
C HIS A 53 2.17 -5.44 -5.23
N LEU A 54 1.57 -6.24 -6.12
CA LEU A 54 0.34 -5.87 -6.79
C LEU A 54 -0.84 -6.05 -5.81
N VAL A 55 -1.22 -4.97 -5.14
CA VAL A 55 -2.20 -4.98 -4.06
C VAL A 55 -3.60 -4.77 -4.62
N ASN A 56 -4.50 -5.74 -4.37
CA ASN A 56 -5.94 -5.55 -4.53
C ASN A 56 -6.52 -4.92 -3.27
N ILE A 57 -7.07 -3.73 -3.44
CA ILE A 57 -7.64 -2.90 -2.38
C ILE A 57 -8.83 -3.57 -1.69
N GLU A 58 -9.57 -4.43 -2.38
CA GLU A 58 -10.68 -5.20 -1.80
C GLU A 58 -10.22 -6.24 -0.77
N GLN A 59 -8.94 -6.61 -0.78
CA GLN A 59 -8.34 -7.55 0.18
C GLN A 59 -7.75 -6.84 1.40
N ILE A 60 -7.88 -5.52 1.50
CA ILE A 60 -7.37 -4.75 2.63
C ILE A 60 -8.42 -4.75 3.75
N ALA A 61 -8.03 -5.26 4.92
CA ALA A 61 -8.87 -5.21 6.12
C ALA A 61 -8.74 -3.86 6.84
N HIS A 62 -7.52 -3.35 7.04
CA HIS A 62 -7.28 -2.02 7.57
C HIS A 62 -5.86 -1.52 7.25
N ILE A 63 -5.66 -0.21 7.36
CA ILE A 63 -4.38 0.46 7.14
C ILE A 63 -4.02 1.25 8.40
N ARG A 64 -2.75 1.17 8.81
CA ARG A 64 -2.17 1.98 9.88
C ARG A 64 -1.07 2.86 9.30
N LEU A 65 -1.15 4.17 9.55
CA LEU A 65 -0.05 5.10 9.31
C LEU A 65 1.01 4.92 10.40
N ASN A 66 2.28 4.79 10.02
CA ASN A 66 3.40 4.71 10.95
C ASN A 66 4.09 6.09 10.99
N VAL A 67 3.64 6.93 11.91
CA VAL A 67 4.24 8.22 12.29
C VAL A 67 5.24 8.07 13.41
#